data_AF-A0A0V0YT29-F1
#
_entry.id   AF-A0A0V0YT29-F1
#
_cell.length_a   1.000
_cell.length_b   1.000
_cell.length_c   1.000
_cell.angle_alpha   90.00
_cell.angle_beta   90.00
_cell.angle_gamma   90.00
#
_symmetry.space_group_name_H-M   'P 1'
#
loop_
_entity.id
_entity.type
_entity.pdbx_description
1 polymer ?
#
loop_
_entity_poly.entity_id
_entity_poly.type
_entity_poly.pdbx_seq_one_letter_code
_entity_poly.pdbx_strand_id
1 'polypeptide(L)'
;MAFIDTGIPLWKLENKSLTGFLEKYTKQHIPSESSLRKNYIDNNFNNVMDRVRREVAYNKIWISIDETIDPVGRFVANVVI
;
A
#
# COMPACT_ATOMS: atom_id res chain seq x y z
N MET A 1 -5.95 -0.96 -8.18
CA MET A 1 -6.93 0.05 -7.69
C MET A 1 -6.39 1.38 -8.15
N ALA A 2 -7.11 2.15 -8.98
CA ALA A 2 -6.54 3.26 -9.76
C ALA A 2 -5.65 4.22 -8.94
N PHE A 3 -6.07 4.60 -7.73
CA PHE A 3 -5.29 5.48 -6.86
C PHE A 3 -3.94 4.87 -6.45
N ILE A 4 -3.92 3.60 -6.08
CA ILE A 4 -2.69 2.88 -5.70
C ILE A 4 -1.80 2.71 -6.94
N ASP A 5 -2.40 2.32 -8.06
CA ASP A 5 -1.67 2.02 -9.31
C ASP A 5 -1.00 3.29 -9.88
N THR A 6 -1.57 4.48 -9.65
CA THR A 6 -1.01 5.77 -10.06
C THR A 6 -0.23 6.50 -8.96
N GLY A 7 0.01 5.85 -7.82
CA GLY A 7 0.75 6.46 -6.69
C GLY A 7 0.04 7.65 -6.02
N ILE A 8 -1.28 7.77 -6.16
CA ILE A 8 -2.07 8.81 -5.51
C ILE A 8 -2.38 8.36 -4.06
N PRO A 9 -1.98 9.14 -3.05
CA PRO A 9 -2.25 8.80 -1.66
C PRO A 9 -3.75 8.70 -1.34
N LEU A 10 -4.15 7.66 -0.59
CA LEU A 10 -5.55 7.43 -0.25
C LEU A 10 -6.18 8.51 0.62
N TRP A 11 -5.40 9.22 1.44
CA TRP A 11 -5.90 10.35 2.25
C TRP A 11 -6.51 11.46 1.40
N LYS A 12 -6.17 11.55 0.10
CA LYS A 12 -6.82 12.48 -0.83
C LYS A 12 -8.33 12.26 -0.94
N LEU A 13 -8.81 11.04 -0.67
CA LEU A 13 -10.23 10.68 -0.65
C LEU A 13 -10.98 11.23 0.59
N GLU A 14 -10.28 11.84 1.55
CA GLU A 14 -10.93 12.58 2.64
C GLU A 14 -11.38 13.99 2.19
N ASN A 15 -10.93 14.45 1.02
CA ASN A 15 -11.39 15.70 0.44
C ASN A 15 -12.83 15.56 -0.10
N LYS A 16 -13.79 16.20 0.58
CA LYS A 16 -15.21 16.13 0.23
C LYS A 16 -15.53 16.56 -1.21
N SER A 17 -14.79 17.50 -1.80
CA SER A 17 -15.00 17.91 -3.20
C SER A 17 -14.60 16.81 -4.18
N LEU A 18 -13.47 16.14 -3.94
CA LEU A 18 -13.04 14.99 -4.72
C LEU A 18 -14.01 13.81 -4.54
N THR A 19 -14.37 13.49 -3.29
CA THR A 19 -15.30 12.40 -2.99
C THR A 19 -16.65 12.64 -3.65
N GLY A 20 -17.22 13.83 -3.49
CA GLY A 20 -18.49 14.19 -4.12
C GLY A 20 -18.44 14.18 -5.65
N PHE A 21 -17.31 14.59 -6.25
CA PHE A 21 -17.09 14.45 -7.69
C PHE A 21 -17.11 12.98 -8.12
N LEU A 22 -16.35 12.12 -7.43
CA LEU A 22 -16.29 10.69 -7.74
C LEU A 22 -17.67 10.04 -7.57
N GLU A 23 -18.34 10.25 -6.44
CA GLU A 23 -19.67 9.70 -6.16
C GLU A 23 -20.70 10.13 -7.21
N LYS A 24 -20.65 11.40 -7.65
CA LYS A 24 -21.55 11.93 -8.69
C LYS A 24 -21.40 11.17 -10.01
N TYR A 25 -20.19 10.88 -10.45
CA TYR A 25 -19.93 10.29 -11.76
C TYR A 25 -19.88 8.75 -11.74
N THR A 26 -19.42 8.13 -10.66
CA THR A 26 -19.38 6.68 -10.52
C THR A 26 -20.70 6.09 -10.03
N LYS A 27 -21.55 6.91 -9.39
CA LYS A 27 -22.78 6.49 -8.68
C LYS A 27 -22.51 5.45 -7.59
N GLN A 28 -21.30 5.43 -7.05
CA GLN A 28 -20.88 4.53 -5.98
C GLN A 28 -20.44 5.34 -4.77
N HIS A 29 -20.80 4.89 -3.58
CA HIS A 29 -20.27 5.47 -2.34
C HIS A 29 -18.76 5.22 -2.26
N ILE A 30 -18.00 6.28 -1.98
CA ILE A 30 -16.55 6.18 -1.87
C ILE A 30 -16.18 5.92 -0.40
N PRO A 31 -15.59 4.75 -0.07
CA PRO A 31 -15.20 4.43 1.29
C PRO A 31 -14.08 5.35 1.80
N SER A 32 -14.05 5.58 3.10
CA SER A 32 -12.99 6.34 3.77
C SER A 32 -11.61 5.71 3.58
N GLU A 33 -10.55 6.51 3.75
CA GLU A 33 -9.17 6.00 3.76
C GLU A 33 -9.00 4.83 4.71
N SER A 34 -9.52 4.95 5.94
CA SER A 34 -9.45 3.90 6.97
C SER A 34 -10.10 2.59 6.51
N SER A 35 -11.27 2.68 5.88
CA SER A 35 -11.98 1.53 5.33
C SER A 35 -11.21 0.88 4.16
N LEU A 36 -10.59 1.68 3.30
CA LEU A 36 -9.79 1.19 2.18
C LEU A 36 -8.52 0.48 2.66
N ARG A 37 -7.81 1.06 3.64
CA ARG A 37 -6.59 0.44 4.21
C ARG A 37 -6.90 -0.93 4.81
N LYS A 38 -7.89 -1.02 5.71
CA LYS A 38 -8.21 -2.26 6.43
C LYS A 38 -8.76 -3.36 5.53
N ASN A 39 -9.68 -3.02 4.62
CA ASN A 39 -10.43 -4.05 3.89
C ASN A 39 -9.78 -4.44 2.56
N TYR A 40 -9.03 -3.54 1.93
CA TYR A 40 -8.48 -3.76 0.59
C TYR A 40 -6.95 -3.88 0.60
N ILE A 41 -6.24 -3.01 1.33
CA ILE A 41 -4.77 -3.05 1.34
C ILE A 41 -4.26 -4.28 2.09
N ASP A 42 -4.78 -4.56 3.28
CA ASP A 42 -4.28 -5.67 4.10
C ASP A 42 -4.43 -7.02 3.38
N ASN A 43 -5.60 -7.28 2.79
CA ASN A 43 -5.83 -8.51 2.02
C ASN A 43 -4.94 -8.59 0.76
N ASN A 44 -4.79 -7.50 0.01
CA ASN A 44 -3.96 -7.51 -1.19
C ASN A 44 -2.48 -7.70 -0.84
N PHE A 45 -2.00 -7.03 0.21
CA PHE A 45 -0.65 -7.18 0.73
C PHE A 45 -0.37 -8.63 1.15
N ASN A 46 -1.27 -9.23 1.94
CA ASN A 46 -1.12 -10.62 2.38
C ASN A 46 -1.08 -11.59 1.19
N ASN A 47 -1.95 -11.40 0.19
CA ASN A 47 -1.96 -12.24 -1.00
C ASN A 47 -0.65 -12.15 -1.81
N VAL A 48 -0.10 -10.94 -1.98
CA VAL A 48 1.19 -10.74 -2.66
C VAL A 48 2.32 -11.36 -1.84
N MET A 49 2.34 -11.15 -0.53
CA MET A 49 3.36 -11.74 0.35
C MET A 49 3.31 -13.26 0.34
N ASP A 50 2.12 -13.86 0.32
CA ASP A 50 1.97 -15.31 0.25
C ASP A 50 2.40 -15.87 -1.12
N ARG A 51 2.28 -15.09 -2.19
CA ARG A 51 2.87 -15.45 -3.47
C ARG A 51 4.40 -15.42 -3.40
N VAL A 52 4.98 -14.33 -2.91
CA VAL A 52 6.44 -14.20 -2.74
C VAL A 52 6.99 -15.33 -1.87
N ARG A 53 6.38 -15.59 -0.71
CA ARG A 53 6.76 -16.69 0.20
C ARG A 53 6.75 -18.04 -0.49
N ARG A 54 5.73 -18.34 -1.28
CA ARG A 54 5.66 -19.60 -2.05
C ARG A 54 6.75 -19.70 -3.11
N GLU A 55 7.08 -18.60 -3.79
CA GLU A 55 8.15 -18.57 -4.79
C GLU A 55 9.55 -18.76 -4.17
N VAL A 56 9.78 -18.23 -2.97
CA VAL A 56 11.10 -18.32 -2.30
C VAL A 56 11.28 -19.56 -1.41
N ALA A 57 10.19 -20.20 -0.95
CA ALA A 57 10.21 -21.23 0.11
C ALA A 57 11.19 -22.39 -0.11
N TYR A 58 11.51 -22.74 -1.36
CA TYR A 58 12.36 -23.89 -1.71
C TYR A 58 13.63 -23.49 -2.46
N ASN A 59 13.94 -22.20 -2.52
CA ASN A 59 15.08 -21.67 -3.24
C ASN A 59 16.13 -21.13 -2.26
N LYS A 60 17.40 -21.16 -2.67
CA LYS A 60 18.44 -20.41 -1.95
C LYS A 60 18.17 -18.93 -2.16
N ILE A 61 17.92 -18.20 -1.08
CA ILE A 61 17.73 -16.76 -1.10
C ILE A 61 19.00 -16.04 -0.65
N TRP A 62 19.19 -14.84 -1.16
CA TRP A 62 20.17 -13.90 -0.64
C TRP A 62 19.41 -12.68 -0.11
N ILE A 63 19.87 -12.13 1.00
CA ILE A 63 19.23 -10.98 1.63
C ILE A 63 20.28 -9.91 1.78
N SER A 64 19.98 -8.70 1.32
CA SER A 64 20.75 -7.50 1.62
C SER A 64 19.97 -6.57 2.50
N ILE A 65 20.67 -6.02 3.47
CA ILE A 65 20.12 -5.06 4.43
C ILE A 65 20.99 -3.82 4.33
N ASP A 66 20.35 -2.69 4.03
CA ASP A 66 20.96 -1.37 4.03
C ASP A 66 20.31 -0.54 5.14
N GLU A 67 21.10 -0.10 6.11
CA GLU A 67 20.63 0.68 7.26
C GLU A 67 21.04 2.14 7.10
N THR A 68 20.07 3.04 7.26
CA THR A 68 20.26 4.49 7.21
C THR A 68 19.51 5.17 8.35
N ILE A 69 20.03 6.29 8.83
CA ILE A 69 19.35 7.16 9.80
C ILE A 69 18.84 8.38 9.05
N ASP A 70 17.54 8.67 9.15
CA ASP A 70 16.96 9.86 8.54
C ASP A 70 17.37 11.14 9.29
N PRO A 71 17.20 12.34 8.69
CA PRO A 71 17.56 13.62 9.35
C PRO A 71 16.80 13.91 10.65
N VAL A 72 15.72 13.16 10.95
CA VAL A 72 14.91 13.26 12.17
C VAL A 72 15.34 12.20 13.20
N GLY A 73 16.39 11.42 12.93
CA GLY A 73 16.95 10.40 13.82
C GLY A 73 16.19 9.08 13.80
N ARG A 74 15.36 8.80 12.79
CA ARG A 74 14.66 7.51 12.65
C ARG A 74 15.56 6.52 11.93
N PHE A 75 15.65 5.31 12.48
CA PHE A 75 16.35 4.19 11.84
C PHE A 75 15.46 3.60 10.74
N VAL A 76 16.00 3.49 9.54
CA VAL A 76 15.36 2.87 8.38
C VAL A 76 16.26 1.74 7.89
N ALA A 77 15.72 0.53 7.81
CA ALA A 77 16.39 -0.62 7.21
C ALA A 77 15.67 -1.00 5.91
N ASN A 78 16.39 -0.93 4.80
CA ASN A 78 15.91 -1.40 3.51
C ASN A 78 16.35 -2.86 3.32
N VAL A 79 15.39 -3.76 3.12
CA VAL A 79 15.64 -5.20 2.97
C VAL A 79 15.28 -5.62 1.55
N VAL A 80 16.26 -6.15 0.82
CA VAL A 80 16.08 -6.71 -0.53
C VAL A 80 16.30 -8.22 -0.46
N ILE A 81 15.36 -8.97 -1.04
CA ILE A 81 15.30 -10.45 -1.08
C ILE A 81 15.35 -10.90 -2.55
#